data_AF-A0A962TUA6-F1
#
_entry.id   AF-A0A962TUA6-F1
#
_cell.length_a   1.000
_cell.length_b   1.000
_cell.length_c   1.000
_cell.angle_alpha   90.00
_cell.angle_beta   90.00
_cell.angle_gamma   90.00
#
_symmetry.space_group_name_H-M   'P 1'
#
loop_
_entity.id
_entity.type
_entity.pdbx_description
1 polymer ?
#
loop_
_entity_poly.entity_id
_entity_poly.type
_entity_poly.pdbx_seq_one_letter_code
_entity_poly.pdbx_strand_id
1 'polypeptide(L)'
;MDIASFLLSVALAALLLYLLVRLPLAILGNLRAGHRFRQGLASTLGKLRLSRMLRYLGIDEAAYLHNQQALDIRQHMARCDACDAKERCDQVLAEEPPADKESLGFCANIDELDNLRQSR
;
A
#
# COMPACT_ATOMS: atom_id res chain seq x y z
N MET A 1 -20.10 45.36 -28.95
CA MET A 1 -19.66 43.96 -28.97
C MET A 1 -20.41 43.27 -30.07
N ASP A 2 -19.70 42.69 -31.03
CA ASP A 2 -20.34 41.87 -32.06
C ASP A 2 -20.98 40.64 -31.41
N ILE A 3 -22.15 40.24 -31.90
CA ILE A 3 -22.91 39.09 -31.40
C ILE A 3 -22.04 37.82 -31.41
N ALA A 4 -21.19 37.67 -32.42
CA ALA A 4 -20.22 36.58 -32.52
C ALA A 4 -19.24 36.56 -31.32
N SER A 5 -18.71 37.73 -30.94
CA SER A 5 -17.80 37.86 -29.81
C SER A 5 -18.47 37.57 -28.47
N PHE A 6 -19.75 37.91 -28.32
CA PHE A 6 -20.54 37.57 -27.14
C PHE A 6 -20.81 36.06 -27.04
N LEU A 7 -21.19 35.40 -28.15
CA LEU A 7 -21.40 33.96 -28.16
C LEU A 7 -20.11 33.18 -27.86
N LEU A 8 -18.98 33.64 -28.40
CA LEU A 8 -17.68 33.04 -28.16
C LEU A 8 -17.27 33.14 -26.68
N SER A 9 -17.47 34.30 -26.05
CA SER A 9 -17.12 34.49 -24.64
C SER A 9 -17.98 33.64 -23.69
N VAL A 10 -19.28 33.50 -23.98
CA VAL A 10 -20.17 32.62 -23.22
C VAL A 10 -19.76 31.16 -23.37
N ALA A 11 -19.46 30.71 -24.59
CA ALA A 11 -18.99 29.35 -24.83
C ALA A 11 -17.67 29.06 -24.09
N LEU A 12 -16.73 30.01 -24.12
CA LEU A 12 -15.47 29.89 -23.39
C LEU A 12 -15.69 29.85 -21.88
N ALA A 13 -16.54 30.72 -21.34
CA ALA A 13 -16.87 30.74 -19.92
C ALA A 13 -17.53 29.42 -19.47
N ALA A 14 -18.44 28.87 -20.26
CA ALA A 14 -19.06 27.57 -19.99
C ALA A 14 -18.03 26.42 -19.99
N LEU A 15 -17.10 26.42 -20.96
CA LEU A 15 -16.02 25.45 -21.03
C LEU A 15 -15.10 25.53 -19.81
N LEU A 16 -14.71 26.74 -19.41
CA LEU A 16 -13.87 26.97 -18.22
C LEU A 16 -14.58 26.49 -16.94
N LEU A 17 -15.86 26.85 -16.78
CA LEU A 17 -16.68 26.38 -15.65
C LEU A 17 -16.75 24.86 -15.61
N TYR A 18 -16.96 24.23 -16.77
CA TYR A 18 -16.99 22.77 -16.90
C TYR A 18 -15.67 22.13 -16.43
N LEU A 19 -14.52 22.66 -16.87
CA LEU A 19 -13.21 22.17 -16.44
C LEU A 19 -12.95 22.39 -14.95
N LEU A 20 -13.33 23.56 -14.42
CA LEU A 20 -13.22 23.89 -12.99
C LEU A 20 -14.02 22.93 -12.10
N VAL A 21 -15.14 22.39 -12.58
CA VAL A 21 -15.92 21.39 -11.83
C VAL A 21 -15.38 19.97 -12.05
N ARG A 22 -15.00 19.62 -13.28
CA ARG A 22 -14.56 18.25 -13.62
C ARG A 22 -13.22 17.88 -12.99
N LEU A 23 -12.25 18.79 -12.97
CA LEU A 23 -10.91 18.50 -12.46
C LEU A 23 -10.93 18.13 -10.96
N PRO A 24 -11.56 18.91 -10.06
CA PRO A 24 -11.67 18.53 -8.65
C PRO A 24 -12.38 17.21 -8.45
N LEU A 25 -13.46 16.94 -9.19
CA LEU A 25 -14.19 15.67 -9.09
C LEU A 25 -13.32 14.48 -9.50
N ALA A 26 -12.53 14.62 -10.57
CA ALA A 26 -11.60 13.58 -11.02
C ALA A 26 -10.49 13.34 -9.99
N ILE A 27 -9.90 14.41 -9.45
CA ILE A 27 -8.87 14.34 -8.40
C ILE A 27 -9.42 13.65 -7.15
N LEU A 28 -10.58 14.06 -6.68
CA LEU A 28 -11.21 13.49 -5.48
C LEU A 28 -11.57 12.01 -5.69
N GLY A 29 -12.04 11.66 -6.89
CA GLY A 29 -12.28 10.27 -7.28
C GLY A 29 -11.01 9.43 -7.22
N ASN A 30 -9.91 9.93 -7.79
CA ASN A 30 -8.63 9.23 -7.81
C ASN A 30 -8.03 9.07 -6.40
N LEU A 31 -8.09 10.13 -5.58
CA LEU A 31 -7.64 10.07 -4.18
C LEU A 31 -8.44 9.05 -3.37
N ARG A 32 -9.77 9.02 -3.52
CA ARG A 32 -10.62 8.01 -2.86
C ARG A 32 -10.33 6.60 -3.34
N ALA A 33 -10.02 6.41 -4.62
CA ALA A 33 -9.61 5.11 -5.15
C ALA A 33 -8.28 4.66 -4.54
N GLY A 34 -7.29 5.56 -4.47
CA GLY A 34 -6.00 5.31 -3.83
C GLY A 34 -6.13 4.95 -2.35
N HIS A 35 -6.93 5.70 -1.59
CA HIS A 35 -7.18 5.39 -0.18
C HIS A 35 -7.88 4.05 0.02
N ARG A 36 -8.93 3.75 -0.75
CA ARG A 36 -9.62 2.45 -0.68
C ARG A 36 -8.67 1.30 -1.03
N PHE A 37 -7.81 1.49 -2.02
CA PHE A 37 -6.80 0.51 -2.39
C PHE A 37 -5.80 0.25 -1.24
N ARG A 38 -5.24 1.30 -0.62
CA ARG A 38 -4.33 1.17 0.53
C ARG A 38 -5.03 0.54 1.75
N GLN A 39 -6.29 0.88 2.00
CA GLN A 39 -7.10 0.23 3.04
C GLN A 39 -7.32 -1.27 2.76
N GLY A 40 -7.54 -1.64 1.50
CA GLY A 40 -7.64 -3.04 1.08
C GLY A 40 -6.34 -3.81 1.32
N LEU A 41 -5.18 -3.20 1.05
CA LEU A 41 -3.87 -3.79 1.39
C LEU A 41 -3.74 -4.01 2.89
N ALA A 42 -4.05 -3.01 3.71
CA ALA A 42 -3.98 -3.11 5.17
C ALA A 42 -4.88 -4.23 5.71
N SER A 43 -6.14 -4.28 5.26
CA SER A 43 -7.10 -5.31 5.66
C SER A 43 -6.64 -6.72 5.30
N THR A 44 -5.99 -6.89 4.16
CA THR A 44 -5.51 -8.19 3.70
C THR A 44 -4.21 -8.58 4.40
N LEU A 45 -3.29 -7.62 4.61
CA LEU A 45 -2.04 -7.82 5.34
C LEU A 45 -2.31 -8.29 6.78
N GLY A 46 -3.25 -7.64 7.47
CA GLY A 46 -3.62 -7.99 8.85
C GLY A 46 -4.21 -9.40 9.01
N LYS A 47 -4.65 -10.04 7.92
CA LYS A 47 -5.13 -11.44 7.92
C LYS A 47 -4.01 -12.46 7.64
N LEU A 48 -2.87 -12.00 7.13
CA LEU A 48 -1.74 -12.84 6.78
C LEU A 48 -0.76 -12.96 7.95
N ARG A 49 0.00 -14.07 7.96
CA ARG A 49 1.11 -14.30 8.89
C ARG A 49 2.19 -13.23 8.77
N LEU A 50 2.30 -12.59 7.60
CA LEU A 50 3.21 -11.49 7.34
C LEU A 50 3.04 -10.33 8.32
N SER A 51 1.82 -10.00 8.76
CA SER A 51 1.60 -8.95 9.78
C SER A 51 2.29 -9.28 11.12
N ARG A 52 2.18 -10.53 11.58
CA ARG A 52 2.86 -11.02 12.79
C ARG A 52 4.37 -11.03 12.61
N MET A 53 4.85 -11.41 11.43
CA MET A 53 6.27 -11.40 11.10
C MET A 53 6.85 -9.98 11.09
N LEU A 54 6.15 -8.99 10.54
CA LEU A 54 6.57 -7.58 10.60
C LEU A 54 6.74 -7.14 12.06
N ARG A 55 5.77 -7.45 12.92
CA ARG A 55 5.83 -7.13 14.34
C ARG A 55 6.98 -7.84 15.06
N TYR A 56 7.21 -9.11 14.75
CA TYR A 56 8.31 -9.91 15.28
C TYR A 56 9.67 -9.29 14.93
N LEU A 57 9.81 -8.75 13.72
CA LEU A 57 11.01 -8.02 13.27
C LEU A 57 11.09 -6.58 13.80
N GLY A 58 10.11 -6.12 14.58
CA GLY A 58 10.02 -4.74 15.06
C GLY A 58 9.63 -3.72 13.99
N ILE A 59 9.14 -4.16 12.84
CA ILE A 59 8.67 -3.31 11.74
C ILE A 59 7.20 -2.95 12.03
N ASP A 60 6.92 -1.65 12.08
CA ASP A 60 5.56 -1.17 12.25
C ASP A 60 4.75 -1.38 10.96
N GLU A 61 3.56 -1.99 11.08
CA GLU A 61 2.73 -2.34 9.94
C GLU A 61 2.24 -1.10 9.18
N ALA A 62 1.89 -0.03 9.89
CA ALA A 62 1.42 1.20 9.26
C ALA A 62 2.56 1.91 8.52
N ALA A 63 3.76 1.97 9.12
CA ALA A 63 4.96 2.50 8.48
C ALA A 63 5.34 1.67 7.24
N TYR A 64 5.28 0.34 7.32
CA TYR A 64 5.52 -0.56 6.19
C TYR A 64 4.53 -0.28 5.06
N LEU A 65 3.23 -0.27 5.35
CA LEU A 65 2.18 0.02 4.36
C LEU A 65 2.27 1.42 3.76
N HIS A 66 2.86 2.38 4.47
CA HIS A 66 3.04 3.76 3.99
C HIS A 66 4.26 3.88 3.08
N ASN A 67 5.41 3.37 3.54
CA ASN A 67 6.71 3.57 2.91
C ASN A 67 6.99 2.64 1.73
N GLN A 68 6.36 1.47 1.68
CA GLN A 68 6.58 0.51 0.60
C GLN A 68 5.66 0.76 -0.60
N GLN A 69 6.15 0.36 -1.78
CA GLN A 69 5.33 0.43 -3.00
C GLN A 69 4.22 -0.62 -2.93
N ALA A 70 3.07 -0.28 -3.50
CA ALA A 70 1.92 -1.18 -3.56
C ALA A 70 2.22 -2.53 -4.23
N LEU A 71 3.11 -2.52 -5.23
CA LEU A 71 3.54 -3.72 -5.95
C LEU A 71 4.35 -4.64 -5.02
N ASP A 72 5.34 -4.08 -4.32
CA ASP A 72 6.19 -4.82 -3.39
C ASP A 72 5.37 -5.43 -2.25
N ILE A 73 4.43 -4.65 -1.68
CA ILE A 73 3.50 -5.14 -0.64
C ILE A 73 2.71 -6.35 -1.17
N ARG A 74 2.14 -6.26 -2.38
CA ARG A 74 1.40 -7.37 -2.98
C ARG A 74 2.28 -8.59 -3.23
N GLN A 75 3.52 -8.38 -3.68
CA GLN A 75 4.48 -9.46 -3.91
C GLN A 75 4.84 -10.15 -2.59
N HIS A 76 5.10 -9.39 -1.52
CA HIS A 76 5.38 -9.95 -0.20
C HIS A 76 4.20 -10.78 0.31
N MET A 77 2.97 -10.27 0.14
CA MET A 77 1.74 -10.96 0.53
C MET A 77 1.56 -12.25 -0.27
N ALA A 78 1.75 -12.21 -1.60
CA ALA A 78 1.64 -13.39 -2.45
C ALA A 78 2.68 -14.46 -2.09
N ARG A 79 3.94 -14.07 -1.88
CA ARG A 79 5.00 -14.99 -1.41
C ARG A 79 4.67 -15.59 -0.06
N CYS A 80 4.12 -14.81 0.86
CA CYS A 80 3.73 -15.29 2.19
C CYS A 80 2.56 -16.28 2.11
N ASP A 81 1.54 -15.99 1.29
CA ASP A 81 0.35 -16.83 1.17
C ASP A 81 0.65 -18.16 0.46
N ALA A 82 1.53 -18.13 -0.54
CA ALA A 82 2.00 -19.30 -1.28
C ALA A 82 3.10 -20.10 -0.57
N CYS A 83 3.58 -19.65 0.59
CA CYS A 83 4.64 -20.34 1.32
C CYS A 83 4.12 -21.64 1.96
N ASP A 84 4.85 -22.74 1.81
CA ASP A 84 4.50 -24.03 2.42
C ASP A 84 4.94 -24.16 3.89
N ALA A 85 5.90 -23.34 4.33
CA ALA A 85 6.47 -23.39 5.68
C ALA A 85 5.61 -22.67 6.74
N LYS A 86 4.27 -22.72 6.61
CA LYS A 86 3.33 -21.98 7.49
C LYS A 86 3.42 -22.41 8.94
N GLU A 87 3.50 -23.71 9.20
CA GLU A 87 3.59 -24.28 10.55
C GLU A 87 4.92 -23.90 11.23
N ARG A 88 6.03 -24.02 10.50
CA ARG A 88 7.36 -23.59 10.96
C ARG A 88 7.37 -22.08 11.26
N CYS A 89 6.72 -21.27 10.42
CA CYS A 89 6.55 -19.84 10.66
C CYS A 89 5.80 -19.57 11.96
N ASP A 90 4.69 -20.25 12.20
CA ASP A 90 3.90 -20.06 13.41
C ASP A 90 4.66 -20.48 14.68
N GLN A 91 5.49 -21.52 14.59
CA GLN A 91 6.38 -21.94 15.69
C GLN A 91 7.42 -20.87 16.02
N VAL A 92 8.18 -20.40 15.03
CA VAL A 92 9.21 -19.38 15.24
C VAL A 92 8.61 -18.07 15.75
N LEU A 93 7.46 -17.64 15.21
CA LEU A 93 6.79 -16.42 15.64
C LEU A 93 6.17 -16.52 17.05
N ALA A 94 6.08 -17.72 17.63
CA ALA A 94 5.59 -17.94 18.99
C ALA A 94 6.72 -17.94 20.04
N GLU A 95 7.99 -17.96 19.61
CA GLU A 95 9.14 -17.91 20.52
C GLU A 95 9.34 -16.48 21.07
N GLU A 96 9.55 -16.38 22.39
CA GLU A 96 9.97 -15.16 23.07
C GLU A 96 11.33 -15.37 23.73
N PRO A 97 12.28 -14.41 23.63
CA PRO A 97 12.22 -13.14 22.89
C PRO A 97 12.32 -13.34 21.37
N PRO A 98 11.98 -12.32 20.55
CA PRO A 98 12.08 -12.40 19.10
C PRO A 98 13.50 -12.82 18.67
N ALA A 99 13.62 -13.98 18.04
CA ALA A 99 14.87 -14.49 17.51
C ALA A 99 15.34 -13.66 16.31
N ASP A 100 16.62 -13.79 16.01
CA ASP A 100 17.31 -13.09 14.93
C ASP A 100 16.87 -13.54 13.53
N LYS A 101 17.42 -12.90 12.49
CA LYS A 101 17.15 -13.20 11.08
C LYS A 101 17.33 -14.69 10.75
N GLU A 102 18.28 -15.35 11.40
CA GLU A 102 18.67 -16.73 11.11
C GLU A 102 17.50 -17.70 11.39
N SER A 103 16.72 -17.42 12.43
CA SER A 103 15.48 -18.17 12.73
C SER A 103 14.46 -18.15 11.58
N LEU A 104 14.44 -17.07 10.78
CA LEU A 104 13.52 -16.84 9.67
C LEU A 104 14.15 -17.10 8.29
N GLY A 105 15.31 -17.76 8.23
CA GLY A 105 16.01 -18.05 6.96
C GLY A 105 15.21 -18.91 5.96
N PHE A 106 14.13 -19.56 6.40
CA PHE A 106 13.19 -20.28 5.52
C PHE A 106 12.14 -19.38 4.85
N CYS A 107 11.99 -18.13 5.30
CA CYS A 107 10.97 -17.23 4.79
C CYS A 107 11.43 -16.51 3.51
N ALA A 108 10.68 -16.65 2.43
CA ALA A 108 10.98 -16.02 1.14
C ALA A 108 10.99 -14.48 1.16
N ASN A 109 10.47 -13.85 2.23
CA ASN A 109 10.47 -12.39 2.39
C ASN A 109 11.59 -11.88 3.30
N ILE A 110 12.40 -12.75 3.92
CA ILE A 110 13.27 -12.35 5.04
C ILE A 110 14.35 -11.35 4.63
N ASP A 111 14.97 -11.51 3.47
CA ASP A 111 16.05 -10.62 3.03
C ASP A 111 15.54 -9.20 2.77
N GLU A 112 14.41 -9.08 2.08
CA GLU A 112 13.79 -7.78 1.81
C GLU A 112 13.29 -7.12 3.09
N LEU A 113 12.65 -7.87 3.99
CA LEU A 113 12.19 -7.33 5.27
C LEU A 113 13.34 -6.91 6.21
N ASP A 114 14.44 -7.66 6.23
CA ASP A 114 15.62 -7.30 7.02
C ASP A 114 16.30 -6.03 6.48
N ASN A 115 16.38 -5.87 5.15
CA ASN A 115 16.85 -4.63 4.54
C ASN A 115 15.99 -3.43 4.97
N LEU A 116 14.67 -3.59 5.02
CA LEU A 116 13.76 -2.54 5.51
C LEU A 116 14.01 -2.21 6.97
N ARG A 117 14.27 -3.22 7.81
CA ARG A 117 14.61 -3.03 9.23
C ARG A 117 15.90 -2.22 9.41
N GLN A 118 16.93 -2.51 8.61
CA GLN A 118 18.24 -1.83 8.68
C GLN A 118 18.22 -0.42 8.08
N SER A 119 17.33 -0.15 7.12
CA SER A 119 17.17 1.17 6.49
C SER A 119 16.46 2.22 7.35
N ARG A 120 16.07 1.84 8.58
CA ARG A 120 15.37 2.67 9.56
C ARG A 120 16.35 3.41 10.46
#